data_AF-A0A7X6F990-F1
#
_entry.id   AF-A0A7X6F990-F1
#
_cell.length_a   1.000
_cell.length_b   1.000
_cell.length_c   1.000
_cell.angle_alpha   90.00
_cell.angle_beta   90.00
_cell.angle_gamma   90.00
#
_symmetry.space_group_name_H-M   'P 1'
#
loop_
_entity.id
_entity.type
_entity.pdbx_description
1 polymer ?
#
loop_
_entity_poly.entity_id
_entity_poly.type
_entity_poly.pdbx_seq_one_letter_code
_entity_poly.pdbx_strand_id
1 'polypeptide(L)'
;MAKNDDTEEKTLPPSRVKLDRLRREGQVPRSKEIPVAISVLAIAVYVTWGLPDILEDFTRSFDSGLQSAARADLSDAVTVGLSETGVALLDLMWLPLAMGLAATILVSILDGQGFPVSFKHMSFDFTRLNPFEGIKRLFSLASIAEFVKGLVKFVLLAAAGGGAILYFLNSIFWSPLCGEACTLSTTAHLLGSILVIAAGIMVAAAFFDIRISRALFRHEHRMTKTEARREYKDTQGDPKLKSARRQIGAEMRSSPPRRQGPGRQ
;
A
#
# COMPACT_ATOMS: atom_id res chain seq x y z
N MET A 1 2.39 -25.19 31.31
CA MET A 1 1.03 -24.61 31.38
C MET A 1 0.78 -23.84 30.09
N ALA A 2 0.28 -24.48 29.03
CA ALA A 2 0.13 -23.86 27.70
C ALA A 2 -0.88 -24.64 26.82
N LYS A 3 -2.12 -24.83 27.30
CA LYS A 3 -3.15 -25.54 26.49
C LYS A 3 -4.58 -24.97 26.59
N ASN A 4 -4.80 -23.88 27.34
CA ASN A 4 -6.14 -23.30 27.52
C ASN A 4 -6.34 -21.92 26.86
N ASP A 5 -5.31 -21.34 26.22
CA ASP A 5 -5.45 -20.03 25.55
C ASP A 5 -6.15 -20.12 24.18
N ASP A 6 -6.16 -21.29 23.52
CA ASP A 6 -6.71 -21.45 22.18
C ASP A 6 -8.23 -21.69 22.14
N THR A 7 -8.87 -21.99 23.28
CA THR A 7 -10.31 -22.28 23.35
C THR A 7 -11.16 -21.06 23.69
N GLU A 8 -10.56 -19.98 24.20
CA GLU A 8 -11.28 -18.77 24.58
C GLU A 8 -11.52 -17.86 23.37
N GLU A 9 -12.77 -17.46 23.15
CA GLU A 9 -13.13 -16.62 22.01
C GLU A 9 -12.54 -15.20 22.15
N LYS A 10 -11.93 -14.71 21.06
CA LYS A 10 -11.32 -13.38 20.96
C LYS A 10 -12.39 -12.28 20.86
N THR A 11 -12.92 -11.87 21.99
CA THR A 11 -14.03 -10.90 22.06
C THR A 11 -13.58 -9.45 22.26
N LEU A 12 -12.43 -9.24 22.91
CA LEU A 12 -11.94 -7.91 23.28
C LEU A 12 -11.18 -7.23 22.13
N PRO A 13 -11.26 -5.89 22.00
CA PRO A 13 -10.43 -5.16 21.05
C PRO A 13 -8.93 -5.25 21.43
N PRO A 14 -8.01 -5.17 20.45
CA PRO A 14 -6.58 -5.12 20.74
C PRO A 14 -6.23 -3.89 21.59
N SER A 15 -5.43 -4.09 22.63
CA SER A 15 -4.90 -3.01 23.46
C SER A 15 -3.87 -2.17 22.69
N ARG A 16 -3.57 -0.95 23.19
CA ARG A 16 -2.51 -0.11 22.62
C ARG A 16 -1.14 -0.78 22.69
N VAL A 17 -0.85 -1.47 23.80
CA VAL A 17 0.43 -2.15 24.04
C VAL A 17 0.61 -3.30 23.04
N LYS A 18 -0.44 -4.09 22.76
CA LYS A 18 -0.42 -5.12 21.71
C LYS A 18 -0.19 -4.53 20.32
N LEU A 19 -0.87 -3.42 19.98
CA LEU A 19 -0.67 -2.74 18.69
C LEU A 19 0.76 -2.19 18.54
N ASP A 20 1.35 -1.65 19.60
CA ASP A 20 2.72 -1.15 19.59
C ASP A 20 3.74 -2.28 19.50
N ARG A 21 3.46 -3.44 20.12
CA ARG A 21 4.27 -4.64 19.94
C ARG A 21 4.22 -5.14 18.49
N LEU A 22 3.03 -5.24 17.89
CA LEU A 22 2.87 -5.64 16.49
C LEU A 22 3.62 -4.70 15.54
N ARG A 23 3.55 -3.38 15.79
CA ARG A 23 4.34 -2.38 15.05
C ARG A 23 5.85 -2.62 15.16
N ARG A 24 6.37 -2.86 16.36
CA ARG A 24 7.80 -3.19 16.57
C ARG A 24 8.21 -4.46 15.85
N GLU A 25 7.30 -5.42 15.70
CA GLU A 25 7.52 -6.65 14.93
C GLU A 25 7.39 -6.44 13.41
N GLY A 26 6.98 -5.25 12.96
CA GLY A 26 6.79 -4.89 11.56
C GLY A 26 5.40 -5.20 11.00
N GLN A 27 4.47 -5.64 11.85
CA GLN A 27 3.08 -5.89 11.48
C GLN A 27 2.27 -4.61 11.65
N VAL A 28 1.95 -3.99 10.52
CA VAL A 28 1.10 -2.80 10.43
C VAL A 28 -0.01 -3.04 9.42
N PRO A 29 -1.21 -2.46 9.62
CA PRO A 29 -2.24 -2.48 8.59
C PRO A 29 -1.69 -1.78 7.35
N ARG A 30 -1.63 -2.49 6.22
CA ARG A 30 -1.21 -1.93 4.93
C ARG A 30 -2.38 -1.93 3.98
N SER A 31 -2.63 -0.79 3.35
CA SER A 31 -3.54 -0.69 2.22
C SER A 31 -2.80 -1.05 0.94
N LYS A 32 -3.39 -1.96 0.16
CA LYS A 32 -2.85 -2.33 -1.17
C LYS A 32 -3.24 -1.31 -2.24
N GLU A 33 -4.28 -0.52 -1.98
CA GLU A 33 -4.88 0.39 -2.96
C GLU A 33 -4.21 1.77 -2.99
N ILE A 34 -3.64 2.26 -1.87
CA ILE A 34 -2.99 3.58 -1.87
C ILE A 34 -1.85 3.67 -2.88
N PRO A 35 -0.88 2.73 -2.92
CA PRO A 35 0.21 2.84 -3.89
C PRO A 35 -0.32 2.88 -5.31
N VAL A 36 -1.33 2.06 -5.62
CA VAL A 36 -1.94 2.04 -6.95
C VAL A 36 -2.63 3.37 -7.27
N ALA A 37 -3.40 3.92 -6.33
CA ALA A 37 -4.10 5.19 -6.52
C ALA A 37 -3.15 6.36 -6.73
N ILE A 38 -2.05 6.44 -5.97
CA ILE A 38 -1.03 7.47 -6.15
C ILE A 38 -0.33 7.28 -7.50
N SER A 39 0.04 6.05 -7.88
CA SER A 39 0.64 5.77 -9.19
C SER A 39 -0.26 6.19 -10.34
N VAL A 40 -1.56 5.86 -10.28
CA VAL A 40 -2.53 6.22 -11.32
C VAL A 40 -2.73 7.73 -11.37
N LEU A 41 -2.81 8.42 -10.23
CA LEU A 41 -2.87 9.89 -10.19
C LEU A 41 -1.62 10.52 -10.80
N ALA A 42 -0.45 10.01 -10.45
CA ALA A 42 0.83 10.47 -10.96
C ALA A 42 0.91 10.33 -12.49
N ILE A 43 0.53 9.16 -13.01
CA ILE A 43 0.39 8.91 -14.45
C ILE A 43 -0.63 9.87 -15.05
N ALA A 44 -1.75 10.14 -14.37
CA ALA A 44 -2.77 11.04 -14.86
C ALA A 44 -2.28 12.47 -15.05
N VAL A 45 -1.64 13.00 -14.03
CA VAL A 45 -1.05 14.34 -14.08
C VAL A 45 0.03 14.39 -15.17
N TYR A 46 0.91 13.38 -15.22
CA TYR A 46 1.97 13.33 -16.22
C TYR A 46 1.43 13.25 -17.65
N VAL A 47 0.47 12.37 -17.92
CA VAL A 47 -0.12 12.24 -19.25
C VAL A 47 -0.89 13.50 -19.60
N THR A 48 -1.70 14.07 -18.71
CA THR A 48 -2.50 15.26 -19.04
C THR A 48 -1.68 16.54 -19.29
N TRP A 49 -0.55 16.73 -18.58
CA TRP A 49 0.31 17.89 -18.79
C TRP A 49 1.47 17.64 -19.77
N GLY A 50 2.00 16.43 -19.82
CA GLY A 50 3.12 16.06 -20.66
C GLY A 50 2.74 15.54 -22.05
N LEU A 51 1.46 15.23 -22.33
CA LEU A 51 1.05 14.73 -23.66
C LEU A 51 1.55 15.60 -24.82
N PRO A 52 1.46 16.95 -24.76
CA PRO A 52 1.90 17.80 -25.87
C PRO A 52 3.40 17.63 -26.15
N ASP A 53 4.23 17.67 -25.10
CA ASP A 53 5.68 17.52 -25.21
C ASP A 53 6.06 16.11 -25.69
N ILE A 54 5.39 15.08 -25.15
CA ILE A 54 5.58 13.67 -25.56
C ILE A 54 5.25 13.49 -27.04
N LEU A 55 4.14 14.07 -27.51
CA LEU A 55 3.74 13.98 -28.91
C LEU A 55 4.71 14.75 -29.81
N GLU A 56 5.18 15.91 -29.39
CA GLU A 56 6.17 16.69 -30.13
C GLU A 56 7.50 15.93 -30.25
N ASP A 57 8.02 15.38 -29.16
CA ASP A 57 9.24 14.58 -29.16
C ASP A 57 9.09 13.32 -30.02
N PHE A 58 7.95 12.64 -29.93
CA PHE A 58 7.65 11.48 -30.77
C PHE A 58 7.63 11.84 -32.26
N THR A 59 6.97 12.95 -32.63
CA THR A 59 6.95 13.42 -34.03
C THR A 59 8.34 13.81 -34.52
N ARG A 60 9.16 14.47 -33.69
CA ARG A 60 10.54 14.84 -34.02
C ARG A 60 11.42 13.61 -34.24
N SER A 61 11.31 12.59 -33.38
CA SER A 61 12.04 11.32 -33.55
C SER A 61 11.60 10.56 -34.81
N PHE A 62 10.31 10.62 -35.15
CA PHE A 62 9.80 9.99 -36.37
C PHE A 62 10.31 10.72 -37.62
N ASP A 63 10.29 12.06 -37.61
CA ASP A 63 10.83 12.88 -38.69
C ASP A 63 12.35 12.73 -38.85
N SER A 64 13.11 12.66 -37.75
CA SER A 64 14.57 12.44 -37.79
C SER A 64 14.90 11.06 -38.35
N GLY A 65 14.15 10.03 -37.96
CA GLY A 65 14.25 8.67 -38.50
C GLY A 65 13.91 8.60 -40.00
N LEU A 66 12.85 9.29 -40.43
CA LEU A 66 12.45 9.31 -41.84
C LEU A 66 13.45 10.10 -42.72
N GLN A 67 13.97 11.21 -42.21
CA GLN A 67 14.99 12.00 -42.91
C GLN A 67 16.33 11.28 -43.00
N SER A 68 16.72 10.50 -41.99
CA SER A 68 17.93 9.69 -42.05
C SER A 68 17.76 8.53 -43.03
N ALA A 69 16.59 7.89 -43.08
CA ALA A 69 16.26 6.85 -44.07
C ALA A 69 16.27 7.37 -45.51
N ALA A 70 15.99 8.66 -45.71
CA ALA A 70 16.05 9.31 -47.02
C ALA A 70 17.47 9.72 -47.45
N ARG A 71 18.44 9.81 -46.52
CA ARG A 71 19.79 10.38 -46.75
C ARG A 71 20.95 9.42 -46.54
N ALA A 72 20.77 8.32 -45.80
CA ALA A 72 21.81 7.38 -45.42
C ALA A 72 21.51 5.94 -45.89
N ASP A 73 22.53 5.08 -45.84
CA ASP A 73 22.34 3.63 -46.00
C ASP A 73 21.34 3.14 -44.93
N LEU A 74 20.46 2.21 -45.29
CA LEU A 74 19.35 1.75 -44.44
C LEU A 74 19.82 1.33 -43.02
N SER A 75 21.07 0.91 -42.84
CA SER A 75 21.63 0.54 -41.53
C SER A 75 21.82 1.74 -40.58
N ASP A 76 22.27 2.88 -41.09
CA ASP A 76 22.56 4.07 -40.28
C ASP A 76 21.27 4.79 -39.89
N ALA A 77 20.29 4.79 -40.81
CA ALA A 77 18.97 5.32 -40.53
C ALA A 77 18.22 4.51 -39.45
N VAL A 78 18.33 3.18 -39.51
CA VAL A 78 17.72 2.28 -38.53
C VAL A 78 18.39 2.43 -37.16
N THR A 79 19.70 2.59 -37.09
CA THR A 79 20.41 2.74 -35.81
C THR A 79 20.14 4.07 -35.12
N VAL A 80 20.10 5.18 -35.86
CA VAL A 80 19.72 6.51 -35.32
C VAL A 80 18.23 6.56 -34.96
N GLY A 81 17.37 6.01 -35.80
CA GLY A 81 15.94 5.89 -35.51
C GLY A 81 15.68 5.05 -34.26
N LEU A 82 16.33 3.89 -34.10
CA LEU A 82 16.16 3.06 -32.90
C LEU A 82 16.71 3.73 -31.64
N SER A 83 17.82 4.48 -31.73
CA SER A 83 18.43 5.11 -30.55
C SER A 83 17.60 6.29 -30.07
N GLU A 84 17.16 7.19 -30.95
CA GLU A 84 16.33 8.34 -30.57
C GLU A 84 14.93 7.92 -30.12
N THR A 85 14.28 7.02 -30.87
CA THR A 85 12.96 6.51 -30.47
C THR A 85 13.05 5.67 -29.20
N GLY A 86 14.15 4.92 -29.01
CA GLY A 86 14.41 4.14 -27.80
C GLY A 86 14.60 5.01 -26.56
N VAL A 87 15.32 6.13 -26.69
CA VAL A 87 15.47 7.12 -25.61
C VAL A 87 14.15 7.80 -25.30
N ALA A 88 13.37 8.22 -26.32
CA ALA A 88 12.05 8.82 -26.10
C ALA A 88 11.06 7.86 -25.41
N LEU A 89 11.07 6.58 -25.79
CA LEU A 89 10.28 5.54 -25.12
C LEU A 89 10.74 5.29 -23.68
N LEU A 90 12.05 5.29 -23.43
CA LEU A 90 12.61 5.19 -22.09
C LEU A 90 12.21 6.40 -21.24
N ASP A 91 12.28 7.61 -21.79
CA ASP A 91 11.89 8.86 -21.14
C ASP A 91 10.39 8.88 -20.80
N LEU A 92 9.56 8.32 -21.68
CA LEU A 92 8.13 8.15 -21.45
C LEU A 92 7.80 7.11 -20.36
N MET A 93 8.57 6.01 -20.29
CA MET A 93 8.30 4.88 -19.39
C MET A 93 8.94 5.02 -18.01
N TRP A 94 10.12 5.65 -17.88
CA TRP A 94 10.83 5.69 -16.60
C TRP A 94 10.12 6.54 -15.57
N LEU A 95 9.53 7.67 -15.98
CA LEU A 95 8.91 8.61 -15.07
C LEU A 95 7.67 8.02 -14.36
N PRO A 96 6.71 7.37 -15.06
CA PRO A 96 5.60 6.69 -14.39
C PRO A 96 6.07 5.51 -13.53
N LEU A 97 7.13 4.79 -13.93
CA LEU A 97 7.72 3.72 -13.11
C LEU A 97 8.34 4.26 -11.83
N ALA A 98 9.11 5.35 -11.92
CA ALA A 98 9.73 6.04 -10.80
C ALA A 98 8.69 6.65 -9.86
N MET A 99 7.62 7.24 -10.41
CA MET A 99 6.49 7.74 -9.63
C MET A 99 5.76 6.62 -8.88
N GLY A 100 5.57 5.46 -9.51
CA GLY A 100 4.99 4.30 -8.85
C GLY A 100 5.87 3.76 -7.72
N LEU A 101 7.19 3.71 -7.94
CA LEU A 101 8.15 3.35 -6.90
C LEU A 101 8.10 4.36 -5.75
N ALA A 102 8.17 5.66 -6.05
CA ALA A 102 8.09 6.73 -5.06
C ALA A 102 6.78 6.66 -4.25
N ALA A 103 5.65 6.37 -4.89
CA ALA A 103 4.37 6.16 -4.24
C ALA A 103 4.41 4.98 -3.24
N THR A 104 4.96 3.83 -3.64
CA THR A 104 5.08 2.67 -2.74
C THR A 104 5.96 2.96 -1.52
N ILE A 105 7.05 3.70 -1.72
CA ILE A 105 7.95 4.14 -0.65
C ILE A 105 7.23 5.12 0.28
N LEU A 106 6.56 6.13 -0.27
CA LEU A 106 5.85 7.15 0.49
C LEU A 106 4.73 6.54 1.35
N VAL A 107 3.94 5.61 0.80
CA VAL A 107 2.91 4.88 1.56
C VAL A 107 3.54 4.08 2.69
N SER A 108 4.66 3.41 2.43
CA SER A 108 5.37 2.63 3.45
C SER A 108 5.85 3.52 4.61
N ILE A 109 6.23 4.76 4.32
CA ILE A 109 6.65 5.75 5.33
C ILE A 109 5.44 6.31 6.09
N LEU A 110 4.36 6.68 5.38
CA LEU A 110 3.18 7.35 5.94
C LEU A 110 2.29 6.42 6.78
N ASP A 111 2.02 5.19 6.31
CA ASP A 111 1.19 4.22 7.06
C ASP A 111 1.97 3.54 8.20
N GLY A 112 3.31 3.56 8.16
CA GLY A 112 4.18 2.91 9.14
C GLY A 112 4.42 3.69 10.44
N GLN A 113 4.08 4.99 10.53
CA GLN A 113 4.63 5.88 11.57
C GLN A 113 6.16 5.71 11.74
N GLY A 114 6.87 5.50 10.62
CA GLY A 114 8.30 5.14 10.60
C GLY A 114 8.56 3.92 9.72
N PHE A 115 9.83 3.66 9.40
CA PHE A 115 10.30 2.48 8.67
C PHE A 115 10.39 1.31 9.67
N PRO A 116 9.47 0.33 9.69
CA PRO A 116 9.57 -0.77 10.63
C PRO A 116 10.57 -1.79 10.04
N VAL A 117 11.85 -1.54 10.25
CA VAL A 117 12.91 -2.50 9.92
C VAL A 117 12.87 -3.61 10.97
N SER A 118 12.11 -4.66 10.70
CA SER A 118 12.07 -5.88 11.52
C SER A 118 12.79 -7.01 10.79
N PHE A 119 13.99 -7.34 11.26
CA PHE A 119 14.75 -8.50 10.78
C PHE A 119 14.14 -9.84 11.22
N LYS A 120 13.11 -9.82 12.08
CA LYS A 120 12.47 -11.01 12.64
C LYS A 120 11.74 -11.85 11.59
N HIS A 121 11.37 -11.26 10.45
CA HIS A 121 10.72 -11.94 9.33
C HIS A 121 11.69 -12.37 8.21
N MET A 122 13.00 -12.18 8.37
CA MET A 122 14.02 -12.63 7.41
C MET A 122 14.32 -14.14 7.52
N SER A 123 13.75 -14.83 8.52
CA SER A 123 13.89 -16.27 8.67
C SER A 123 13.04 -17.03 7.64
N PHE A 124 13.65 -18.00 6.96
CA PHE A 124 12.93 -18.94 6.11
C PHE A 124 11.94 -19.75 6.96
N ASP A 125 10.64 -19.55 6.75
CA ASP A 125 9.59 -20.21 7.52
C ASP A 125 8.85 -21.22 6.63
N PHE A 126 9.18 -22.50 6.78
CA PHE A 126 8.59 -23.60 6.02
C PHE A 126 7.09 -23.79 6.27
N THR A 127 6.55 -23.25 7.36
CA THR A 127 5.10 -23.33 7.63
C THR A 127 4.29 -22.51 6.62
N ARG A 128 4.85 -21.42 6.08
CA ARG A 128 4.20 -20.59 5.05
C ARG A 128 4.06 -21.25 3.68
N LEU A 129 4.74 -22.38 3.47
CA LEU A 129 4.67 -23.17 2.23
C LEU A 129 3.55 -24.23 2.25
N ASN A 130 2.77 -24.33 3.35
CA ASN A 130 1.69 -25.30 3.43
C ASN A 130 0.50 -24.92 2.51
N PRO A 131 0.19 -25.71 1.46
CA PRO A 131 -0.89 -25.40 0.53
C PRO A 131 -2.27 -25.37 1.20
N PHE A 132 -2.46 -26.10 2.30
CA PHE A 132 -3.72 -26.12 3.03
C PHE A 132 -4.03 -24.78 3.72
N GLU A 133 -3.02 -24.13 4.29
CA GLU A 133 -3.17 -22.79 4.86
C GLU A 133 -3.43 -21.75 3.77
N GLY A 134 -2.83 -21.93 2.58
CA GLY A 134 -3.12 -21.11 1.40
C GLY A 134 -4.60 -21.15 1.01
N ILE A 135 -5.19 -22.35 0.94
CA ILE A 135 -6.62 -22.53 0.62
C ILE A 135 -7.50 -21.91 1.70
N LYS A 136 -7.20 -22.14 2.98
CA LYS A 136 -7.96 -21.52 4.10
C LYS A 136 -7.90 -19.99 4.03
N ARG A 137 -6.76 -19.43 3.61
CA ARG A 137 -6.59 -17.99 3.44
C ARG A 137 -7.44 -17.46 2.28
N LEU A 138 -7.63 -18.20 1.19
CA LEU A 138 -8.53 -17.83 0.09
C LEU A 138 -9.99 -17.68 0.56
N PHE A 139 -10.42 -18.44 1.55
CA PHE A 139 -11.76 -18.34 2.14
C PHE A 139 -11.83 -17.47 3.41
N SER A 140 -10.81 -16.67 3.69
CA SER A 140 -10.82 -15.75 4.82
C SER A 140 -11.67 -14.50 4.54
N LEU A 141 -12.15 -13.85 5.61
CA LEU A 141 -12.81 -12.53 5.54
C LEU A 141 -11.98 -11.50 4.78
N ALA A 142 -10.65 -11.60 4.86
CA ALA A 142 -9.73 -10.73 4.14
C ALA A 142 -9.87 -10.89 2.62
N SER A 143 -9.84 -12.13 2.14
CA SER A 143 -9.92 -12.46 0.72
C SER A 143 -11.28 -12.13 0.13
N ILE A 144 -12.37 -12.38 0.87
CA ILE A 144 -13.72 -11.98 0.44
C ILE A 144 -13.81 -10.45 0.32
N ALA A 145 -13.28 -9.71 1.31
CA ALA A 145 -13.26 -8.26 1.24
C ALA A 145 -12.44 -7.75 0.06
N GLU A 146 -11.29 -8.36 -0.23
CA GLU A 146 -10.48 -8.04 -1.42
C GLU A 146 -11.21 -8.31 -2.73
N PHE A 147 -11.89 -9.46 -2.83
CA PHE A 147 -12.69 -9.80 -4.00
C PHE A 147 -13.83 -8.80 -4.23
N VAL A 148 -14.61 -8.48 -3.19
CA VAL A 148 -15.72 -7.52 -3.28
C VAL A 148 -15.21 -6.14 -3.68
N LYS A 149 -14.12 -5.65 -3.08
CA LYS A 149 -13.48 -4.39 -3.49
C LYS A 149 -13.04 -4.42 -4.94
N GLY A 150 -12.44 -5.52 -5.39
CA GLY A 150 -12.02 -5.74 -6.77
C GLY A 150 -13.19 -5.67 -7.74
N LEU A 151 -14.29 -6.36 -7.43
CA LEU A 151 -15.50 -6.37 -8.24
C LEU A 151 -16.15 -5.00 -8.34
N VAL A 152 -16.28 -4.29 -7.21
CA VAL A 152 -16.82 -2.91 -7.18
C VAL A 152 -15.98 -1.99 -8.05
N LYS A 153 -14.64 -2.03 -7.91
CA LYS A 153 -13.73 -1.23 -8.74
C LYS A 153 -13.88 -1.55 -10.22
N PHE A 154 -13.94 -2.84 -10.57
CA PHE A 154 -14.12 -3.27 -11.95
C PHE A 154 -15.40 -2.71 -12.55
N VAL A 155 -16.54 -2.83 -11.85
CA VAL A 155 -17.82 -2.30 -12.33
C VAL A 155 -17.77 -0.78 -12.48
N LEU A 156 -17.20 -0.06 -11.50
CA LEU A 156 -17.08 1.40 -11.57
C LEU A 156 -16.22 1.84 -12.76
N LEU A 157 -15.07 1.19 -12.98
CA LEU A 157 -14.19 1.50 -14.10
C LEU A 157 -14.82 1.14 -15.45
N ALA A 158 -15.51 0.00 -15.54
CA ALA A 158 -16.21 -0.41 -16.76
C ALA A 158 -17.36 0.54 -17.09
N ALA A 159 -18.16 0.94 -16.09
CA ALA A 159 -19.23 1.90 -16.26
C ALA A 159 -18.71 3.29 -16.64
N ALA A 160 -17.64 3.77 -15.99
CA ALA A 160 -17.01 5.04 -16.30
C ALA A 160 -16.40 5.05 -17.72
N GLY A 161 -15.65 4.02 -18.08
CA GLY A 161 -15.04 3.89 -19.41
C GLY A 161 -16.11 3.77 -20.50
N GLY A 162 -17.10 2.90 -20.31
CA GLY A 162 -18.23 2.75 -21.23
C GLY A 162 -19.04 4.03 -21.36
N GLY A 163 -19.32 4.71 -20.24
CA GLY A 163 -20.02 5.99 -20.22
C GLY A 163 -19.26 7.10 -20.94
N ALA A 164 -17.93 7.19 -20.75
CA ALA A 164 -17.09 8.13 -21.47
C ALA A 164 -17.10 7.87 -22.98
N ILE A 165 -16.95 6.61 -23.41
CA ILE A 165 -17.02 6.25 -24.83
C ILE A 165 -18.38 6.64 -25.43
N LEU A 166 -19.48 6.35 -24.73
CA LEU A 166 -20.81 6.74 -25.18
C LEU A 166 -21.01 8.26 -25.24
N TYR A 167 -20.46 9.00 -24.28
CA TYR A 167 -20.51 10.46 -24.25
C TYR A 167 -19.74 11.09 -25.43
N PHE A 168 -18.56 10.55 -25.74
CA PHE A 168 -17.72 11.02 -26.86
C PHE A 168 -18.06 10.35 -28.20
N LEU A 169 -19.03 9.44 -28.26
CA LEU A 169 -19.31 8.62 -29.44
C LEU A 169 -19.55 9.46 -30.69
N ASN A 170 -20.30 10.55 -30.55
CA ASN A 170 -20.57 11.48 -31.64
C ASN A 170 -19.27 12.15 -32.10
N SER A 171 -18.49 12.71 -31.17
CA SER A 171 -17.21 13.35 -31.50
C SER A 171 -16.24 12.39 -32.18
N ILE A 172 -16.16 11.13 -31.72
CA ILE A 172 -15.31 10.08 -32.33
C ILE A 172 -15.77 9.77 -33.76
N PHE A 173 -17.09 9.71 -34.01
CA PHE A 173 -17.63 9.38 -35.32
C PHE A 173 -17.37 10.48 -36.36
N TRP A 174 -17.43 11.75 -35.94
CA TRP A 174 -17.25 12.90 -36.84
C TRP A 174 -15.82 13.43 -36.90
N SER A 175 -14.94 13.09 -35.95
CA SER A 175 -13.58 13.61 -35.92
C SER A 175 -12.76 13.34 -37.19
N PRO A 176 -12.88 12.19 -37.88
CA PRO A 176 -12.11 11.95 -39.11
C PRO A 176 -12.47 12.92 -40.24
N LEU A 177 -13.69 13.46 -40.25
CA LEU A 177 -14.12 14.43 -41.26
C LEU A 177 -13.54 15.83 -41.04
N CYS A 178 -13.09 16.14 -39.82
CA CYS A 178 -12.52 17.44 -39.46
C CYS A 178 -10.99 17.49 -39.63
N GLY A 179 -10.36 16.36 -40.00
CA GLY A 179 -8.93 16.23 -40.20
C GLY A 179 -8.17 15.62 -39.01
N GLU A 180 -6.87 15.40 -39.21
CA GLU A 180 -6.00 14.65 -38.28
C GLU A 180 -5.85 15.35 -36.92
N ALA A 181 -5.69 16.68 -36.91
CA ALA A 181 -5.56 17.45 -35.68
C ALA A 181 -6.80 17.36 -34.78
N CYS A 182 -8.00 17.34 -35.38
CA CYS A 182 -9.25 17.22 -34.63
C CYS A 182 -9.44 15.81 -34.06
N THR A 183 -9.02 14.79 -34.81
CA THR A 183 -9.04 13.39 -34.36
C THR A 183 -8.07 13.17 -33.19
N LEU A 184 -6.86 13.73 -33.26
CA LEU A 184 -5.88 13.64 -32.19
C LEU A 184 -6.37 14.34 -30.92
N SER A 185 -6.90 15.57 -31.04
CA SER A 185 -7.46 16.32 -29.91
C SER A 185 -8.63 15.59 -29.25
N THR A 186 -9.58 15.07 -30.05
CA THR A 186 -10.73 14.32 -29.54
C THR A 186 -10.29 13.06 -28.79
N THR A 187 -9.30 12.34 -29.33
CA THR A 187 -8.74 11.14 -28.70
C THR A 187 -8.03 11.48 -27.40
N ALA A 188 -7.22 12.55 -27.38
CA ALA A 188 -6.55 13.03 -26.18
C ALA A 188 -7.55 13.44 -25.08
N HIS A 189 -8.63 14.14 -25.43
CA HIS A 189 -9.69 14.51 -24.49
C HIS A 189 -10.44 13.29 -23.95
N LEU A 190 -10.76 12.32 -24.81
CA LEU A 190 -11.38 11.06 -24.39
C LEU A 190 -10.49 10.30 -23.40
N LEU A 191 -9.24 10.03 -23.78
CA LEU A 191 -8.28 9.31 -22.95
C LEU A 191 -8.02 10.05 -21.63
N GLY A 192 -7.80 11.37 -21.69
CA GLY A 192 -7.62 12.21 -20.51
C GLY A 192 -8.82 12.16 -19.57
N SER A 193 -10.05 12.23 -20.11
CA SER A 193 -11.27 12.16 -19.29
C SER A 193 -11.43 10.81 -18.59
N ILE A 194 -11.22 9.69 -19.32
CA ILE A 194 -11.26 8.33 -18.76
C ILE A 194 -10.24 8.21 -17.64
N LEU A 195 -9.04 8.72 -17.88
CA LEU A 195 -7.91 8.56 -16.99
C LEU A 195 -8.06 9.41 -15.72
N VAL A 196 -8.59 10.63 -15.81
CA VAL A 196 -8.96 11.46 -14.65
C VAL A 196 -10.08 10.83 -13.83
N ILE A 197 -11.13 10.31 -14.47
CA ILE A 197 -12.23 9.61 -13.78
C ILE A 197 -11.70 8.35 -13.08
N ALA A 198 -10.88 7.56 -13.77
CA ALA A 198 -10.25 6.37 -13.20
C ALA A 198 -9.37 6.72 -11.99
N ALA A 199 -8.57 7.78 -12.07
CA ALA A 199 -7.78 8.26 -10.96
C ALA A 199 -8.66 8.64 -9.75
N GLY A 200 -9.77 9.36 -9.98
CA GLY A 200 -10.75 9.69 -8.94
C GLY A 200 -11.36 8.44 -8.28
N ILE A 201 -11.75 7.44 -9.06
CA ILE A 201 -12.26 6.16 -8.55
C ILE A 201 -11.21 5.44 -7.70
N MET A 202 -9.96 5.41 -8.15
CA MET A 202 -8.87 4.74 -7.42
C MET A 202 -8.56 5.44 -6.10
N VAL A 203 -8.58 6.78 -6.06
CA VAL A 203 -8.41 7.55 -4.82
C VAL A 203 -9.54 7.27 -3.83
N ALA A 204 -10.78 7.28 -4.29
CA ALA A 204 -11.92 6.94 -3.46
C ALA A 204 -11.80 5.50 -2.92
N ALA A 205 -11.45 4.55 -3.78
CA ALA A 205 -11.24 3.15 -3.39
C ALA A 205 -10.13 3.01 -2.35
N ALA A 206 -9.00 3.73 -2.51
CA ALA A 206 -7.91 3.74 -1.55
C ALA A 206 -8.34 4.29 -0.18
N PHE A 207 -9.16 5.36 -0.16
CA PHE A 207 -9.68 5.90 1.08
C PHE A 207 -10.52 4.87 1.87
N PHE A 208 -11.41 4.14 1.19
CA PHE A 208 -12.19 3.08 1.81
C PHE A 208 -11.31 1.89 2.21
N ASP A 209 -10.32 1.54 1.40
CA ASP A 209 -9.39 0.45 1.68
C ASP A 209 -8.58 0.67 2.96
N ILE A 210 -8.17 1.90 3.26
CA ILE A 210 -7.51 2.24 4.54
C ILE A 210 -8.43 1.91 5.72
N ARG A 211 -9.72 2.24 5.62
CA ARG A 211 -10.67 1.97 6.72
C ARG A 211 -10.90 0.47 6.89
N ILE A 212 -11.08 -0.24 5.79
CA ILE A 212 -11.33 -1.69 5.77
C ILE A 212 -10.10 -2.44 6.28
N SER A 213 -8.90 -2.14 5.75
CA SER A 213 -7.64 -2.78 6.17
C SER A 213 -7.36 -2.55 7.66
N ARG A 214 -7.57 -1.35 8.18
CA ARG A 214 -7.43 -1.06 9.62
C ARG A 214 -8.48 -1.79 10.47
N ALA A 215 -9.72 -1.91 10.00
CA ALA A 215 -10.76 -2.65 10.70
C ALA A 215 -10.48 -4.15 10.74
N LEU A 216 -10.06 -4.72 9.60
CA LEU A 216 -9.70 -6.12 9.46
C LEU A 216 -8.46 -6.47 10.31
N PHE A 217 -7.44 -5.61 10.31
CA PHE A 217 -6.26 -5.76 11.17
C PHE A 217 -6.64 -5.78 12.67
N ARG A 218 -7.52 -4.86 13.10
CA ARG A 218 -8.03 -4.87 14.48
C ARG A 218 -8.84 -6.12 14.79
N HIS A 219 -9.61 -6.63 13.82
CA HIS A 219 -10.41 -7.84 13.97
C HIS A 219 -9.52 -9.09 14.13
N GLU A 220 -8.48 -9.21 13.33
CA GLU A 220 -7.52 -10.32 13.38
C GLU A 220 -6.71 -10.36 14.69
N HIS A 221 -6.39 -9.18 15.22
CA HIS A 221 -5.60 -9.04 16.45
C HIS A 221 -6.42 -8.86 17.73
N ARG A 222 -7.72 -9.20 17.72
CA ARG A 222 -8.57 -9.24 18.93
C ARG A 222 -7.93 -10.10 20.03
N MET A 223 -8.33 -9.81 21.26
CA MET A 223 -7.77 -10.41 22.47
C MET A 223 -8.81 -11.27 23.19
N THR A 224 -8.33 -12.33 23.84
CA THR A 224 -9.14 -13.10 24.81
C THR A 224 -9.15 -12.37 26.16
N LYS A 225 -10.08 -12.70 27.07
CA LYS A 225 -10.09 -12.07 28.41
C LYS A 225 -8.86 -12.49 29.21
N THR A 226 -8.38 -13.72 29.01
CA THR A 226 -7.15 -14.21 29.62
C THR A 226 -5.93 -13.44 29.12
N GLU A 227 -5.81 -13.21 27.81
CA GLU A 227 -4.72 -12.42 27.21
C GLU A 227 -4.71 -10.99 27.76
N ALA A 228 -5.87 -10.33 27.83
CA ALA A 228 -6.00 -8.97 28.35
C ALA A 228 -5.61 -8.87 29.84
N ARG A 229 -6.00 -9.85 30.66
CA ARG A 229 -5.59 -9.91 32.08
C ARG A 229 -4.09 -10.10 32.23
N ARG A 230 -3.49 -10.95 31.39
CA ARG A 230 -2.05 -11.19 31.40
C ARG A 230 -1.27 -9.93 31.00
N GLU A 231 -1.71 -9.25 29.94
CA GLU A 231 -1.10 -7.99 29.52
C GLU A 231 -1.20 -6.90 30.59
N TYR A 232 -2.34 -6.81 31.30
CA TYR A 232 -2.51 -5.88 32.42
C TYR A 232 -1.51 -6.17 33.55
N LYS A 233 -1.29 -7.46 33.87
CA LYS A 233 -0.31 -7.88 34.88
C LYS A 233 1.13 -7.59 34.44
N ASP A 234 1.46 -7.81 33.17
CA ASP A 234 2.81 -7.59 32.64
C ASP A 234 3.16 -6.10 32.58
N THR A 235 2.17 -5.24 32.29
CA THR A 235 2.38 -3.79 32.15
C THR A 235 2.30 -3.02 33.47
N GLN A 236 1.36 -3.36 34.36
CA GLN A 236 1.18 -2.65 35.64
C GLN A 236 1.74 -3.39 36.86
N GLY A 237 2.20 -4.64 36.69
CA GLY A 237 2.55 -5.55 37.76
C GLY A 237 1.31 -6.18 38.41
N ASP A 238 1.47 -7.36 39.03
CA ASP A 238 0.36 -7.97 39.78
C ASP A 238 0.02 -7.08 40.99
N PRO A 239 -1.23 -6.59 41.12
CA PRO A 239 -1.62 -5.73 42.23
C PRO A 239 -1.37 -6.38 43.60
N LYS A 240 -1.44 -7.72 43.69
CA LYS A 240 -1.11 -8.47 44.92
C LYS A 240 0.39 -8.39 45.25
N LEU A 241 1.27 -8.44 44.25
CA LEU A 241 2.70 -8.23 44.46
C LEU A 241 3.00 -6.77 44.79
N LYS A 242 2.30 -5.81 44.20
CA LYS A 242 2.46 -4.38 44.50
C LYS A 242 2.03 -4.06 45.94
N SER A 243 0.91 -4.63 46.41
CA SER A 243 0.47 -4.47 47.80
C SER A 243 1.40 -5.18 48.79
N ALA A 244 1.87 -6.40 48.46
CA ALA A 244 2.83 -7.13 49.29
C ALA A 244 4.16 -6.37 49.42
N ARG A 245 4.71 -5.85 48.31
CA ARG A 245 5.90 -4.98 48.34
C ARG A 245 5.69 -3.73 49.20
N ARG A 246 4.49 -3.14 49.16
CA ARG A 246 4.14 -1.96 49.97
C ARG A 246 4.03 -2.29 51.46
N GLN A 247 3.48 -3.44 51.82
CA GLN A 247 3.44 -3.94 53.20
C GLN A 247 4.83 -4.22 53.74
N ILE A 248 5.66 -4.98 53.02
CA ILE A 248 7.05 -5.26 53.43
C ILE A 248 7.85 -3.95 53.56
N GLY A 249 7.66 -3.00 52.64
CA GLY A 249 8.30 -1.69 52.71
C GLY A 249 7.82 -0.80 53.87
N ALA A 250 6.60 -1.02 54.38
CA ALA A 250 6.09 -0.37 55.57
C ALA A 250 6.65 -1.03 56.84
N GLU A 251 6.68 -2.36 56.89
CA GLU A 251 7.27 -3.14 57.99
C GLU A 251 8.75 -2.85 58.19
N MET A 252 9.53 -2.75 57.09
CA MET A 252 10.93 -2.36 57.17
C MET A 252 11.12 -0.92 57.67
N ARG A 253 10.18 -0.02 57.40
CA ARG A 253 10.20 1.38 57.89
C ARG A 253 9.84 1.49 59.36
N SER A 254 8.93 0.64 59.84
CA SER A 254 8.55 0.58 61.26
C SER A 254 9.47 -0.29 62.11
N SER A 255 10.39 -1.04 61.49
CA SER A 255 11.35 -1.88 62.21
C SER A 255 12.45 -1.02 62.84
N PRO A 256 12.68 -1.12 64.16
CA PRO A 256 13.76 -0.37 64.82
C PRO A 256 15.13 -0.80 64.27
N PRO A 257 16.11 0.11 64.20
CA PRO A 257 17.43 -0.19 63.66
C PRO A 257 18.04 -1.38 64.41
N ARG A 258 18.41 -2.43 63.67
CA ARG A 258 19.11 -3.59 64.23
C ARG A 258 20.42 -3.09 64.85
N ARG A 259 20.50 -3.11 66.18
CA ARG A 259 21.77 -2.95 66.90
C ARG A 259 22.66 -4.12 66.48
N GLN A 260 23.63 -3.86 65.60
CA GLN A 260 24.77 -4.74 65.45
C GLN A 260 25.54 -4.68 66.77
N GLY A 261 25.42 -5.73 67.58
CA GLY A 261 26.25 -5.91 68.77
C GLY A 261 27.72 -6.02 68.35
N PRO A 262 28.67 -5.60 69.21
CA PRO A 262 30.09 -5.62 68.87
C PRO A 262 30.51 -7.04 68.47
N GLY A 263 31.16 -7.17 67.32
CA GLY A 263 31.78 -8.42 66.91
C GLY A 263 32.70 -8.92 68.01
N ARG A 264 32.41 -10.11 68.54
CA ARG A 264 33.35 -10.82 69.39
C ARG A 264 34.49 -11.32 68.50
N GLN A 265 35.69 -10.80 68.79
CA GLN A 265 36.96 -11.43 68.45
C GLN A 265 37.05 -12.81 69.12
#